data_AF-A0A4R0J261-F1
#
_entry.id   AF-A0A4R0J261-F1
#
_cell.length_a   1.000
_cell.length_b   1.000
_cell.length_c   1.000
_cell.angle_alpha   90.00
_cell.angle_beta   90.00
_cell.angle_gamma   90.00
#
_symmetry.space_group_name_H-M   'P 1'
#
loop_
_entity.id
_entity.type
_entity.pdbx_description
1 polymer ?
#
loop_
_entity_poly.entity_id
_entity_poly.type
_entity_poly.pdbx_seq_one_letter_code
_entity_poly.pdbx_strand_id
1 'polypeptide(L)'
;MQTWAERFPDLFAPGYWEWGDLDVRYTVEQPSDELISNVHVVGRTTGGIVVCTNDLGWRFLPGGTREPGETIEEIVHRELLEEAGARLTGPLTWLGAHRADHRRPGPYRPHLPHPVSYWANYVADIVIEQEPTNPEDGEQVTDVLVLPPDEAAAYLDGQPEEVGSIVRLAQAMRLV
;
A
#
# COMPACT_ATOMS: atom_id res chain seq x y z
N MET A 1 26.66 8.19 5.67
CA MET A 1 25.77 7.34 4.86
C MET A 1 24.43 8.07 4.82
N GLN A 2 23.90 8.33 3.64
CA GLN A 2 22.66 9.12 3.49
C GLN A 2 21.48 8.32 4.07
N THR A 3 20.63 8.98 4.85
CA THR A 3 19.40 8.43 5.41
C THR A 3 18.32 8.27 4.31
N TRP A 4 17.28 7.48 4.58
CA TRP A 4 16.16 7.33 3.64
C TRP A 4 15.42 8.66 3.40
N ALA A 5 15.24 9.46 4.44
CA ALA A 5 14.63 10.78 4.32
C ALA A 5 15.45 11.74 3.46
N GLU A 6 16.79 11.66 3.50
CA GLU A 6 17.64 12.47 2.61
C GLU A 6 17.60 11.98 1.15
N ARG A 7 17.35 10.69 0.91
CA ARG A 7 17.29 10.10 -0.45
C ARG A 7 15.91 10.23 -1.09
N PHE A 8 14.85 10.21 -0.28
CA PHE A 8 13.45 10.31 -0.68
C PHE A 8 12.75 11.44 0.09
N PRO A 9 13.19 12.70 -0.10
CA PRO A 9 12.73 13.82 0.71
C PRO A 9 11.21 14.03 0.65
N ASP A 10 10.60 13.83 -0.52
CA ASP A 10 9.16 14.05 -0.69
C ASP A 10 8.32 12.97 0.02
N LEU A 11 8.70 11.70 -0.06
CA LEU A 11 8.05 10.60 0.65
C LEU A 11 8.11 10.78 2.18
N PHE A 12 9.25 11.21 2.70
CA PHE A 12 9.46 11.36 4.15
C PHE A 12 9.07 12.75 4.68
N ALA A 13 8.66 13.68 3.82
CA ALA A 13 8.20 15.00 4.24
C ALA A 13 6.89 14.85 5.05
N PRO A 14 6.68 15.68 6.09
CA PRO A 14 5.37 15.80 6.70
C PRO A 14 4.35 16.28 5.67
N GLY A 15 3.19 15.62 5.62
CA GLY A 15 2.09 15.97 4.74
C GLY A 15 0.78 16.11 5.50
N TYR A 16 -0.24 16.59 4.80
CA TYR A 16 -1.62 16.63 5.28
C TYR A 16 -2.53 16.07 4.18
N TRP A 17 -3.35 15.07 4.51
CA TRP A 17 -4.30 14.49 3.57
C TRP A 17 -5.70 15.05 3.85
N GLU A 18 -6.14 15.97 3.00
CA GLU A 18 -7.40 16.71 3.18
C GLU A 18 -8.63 15.80 3.25
N TRP A 19 -8.64 14.73 2.45
CA TRP A 19 -9.76 13.79 2.39
C TRP A 19 -9.98 13.02 3.71
N GLY A 20 -8.92 12.85 4.51
CA GLY A 20 -8.95 12.10 5.77
C GLY A 20 -8.87 12.96 7.03
N ASP A 21 -8.64 14.27 6.89
CA ASP A 21 -8.34 15.21 7.98
C ASP A 21 -7.25 14.66 8.92
N LEU A 22 -6.08 14.36 8.34
CA LEU A 22 -4.98 13.71 9.03
C LEU A 22 -3.62 14.25 8.60
N ASP A 23 -2.70 14.35 9.56
CA ASP A 23 -1.28 14.62 9.32
C ASP A 23 -0.57 13.30 9.03
N VAL A 24 0.27 13.27 7.99
CA VAL A 24 1.04 12.08 7.62
C VAL A 24 2.54 12.29 7.71
N ARG A 25 3.25 11.21 8.04
CA ARG A 25 4.69 11.09 7.83
C ARG A 25 5.06 9.65 7.53
N TYR A 26 5.85 9.44 6.49
CA TYR A 26 6.37 8.12 6.20
C TYR A 26 7.48 7.70 7.19
N THR A 27 7.50 6.43 7.57
CA THR A 27 8.52 5.82 8.41
C THR A 27 8.86 4.41 7.93
N VAL A 28 10.09 3.97 8.21
CA VAL A 28 10.53 2.58 8.03
C VAL A 28 10.50 1.81 9.35
N GLU A 29 10.15 2.45 10.46
CA GLU A 29 9.94 1.78 11.75
C GLU A 29 8.59 1.06 11.74
N GLN A 30 8.61 -0.24 12.04
CA GLN A 30 7.40 -1.05 12.10
C GLN A 30 6.60 -0.73 13.38
N PRO A 31 5.32 -0.31 13.26
CA PRO A 31 4.46 -0.12 14.41
C PRO A 31 4.00 -1.46 14.96
N SER A 32 3.35 -1.44 16.13
CA SER A 32 2.57 -2.58 16.59
C SER A 32 1.41 -2.87 15.62
N ASP A 33 1.05 -4.15 15.47
CA ASP A 33 0.04 -4.64 14.53
C ASP A 33 -1.32 -3.94 14.70
N GLU A 34 -1.74 -3.71 15.95
CA GLU A 34 -3.03 -3.08 16.29
C GLU A 34 -3.17 -1.63 15.80
N LEU A 35 -2.06 -0.99 15.41
CA LEU A 35 -2.07 0.37 14.85
C LEU A 35 -2.18 0.38 13.32
N ILE A 36 -2.06 -0.77 12.64
CA ILE A 36 -2.16 -0.86 11.18
C ILE A 36 -3.65 -0.90 10.79
N SER A 37 -4.08 0.14 10.07
CA SER A 37 -5.45 0.26 9.55
C SER A 37 -5.57 -0.17 8.10
N ASN A 38 -4.48 -0.04 7.34
CA ASN A 38 -4.44 -0.28 5.90
C ASN A 38 -3.15 -1.00 5.52
N VAL A 39 -3.21 -1.83 4.49
CA VAL A 39 -2.06 -2.56 3.96
C VAL A 39 -2.07 -2.48 2.45
N HIS A 40 -0.95 -2.08 1.84
CA HIS A 40 -0.67 -2.21 0.42
C HIS A 40 0.57 -3.06 0.17
N VAL A 41 0.62 -3.71 -0.99
CA VAL A 41 1.67 -4.67 -1.33
C VAL A 41 2.36 -4.31 -2.63
N VAL A 42 3.68 -4.12 -2.56
CA VAL A 42 4.57 -4.19 -3.72
C VAL A 42 4.69 -5.66 -4.11
N GLY A 43 3.75 -6.14 -4.92
CA GLY A 43 3.64 -7.53 -5.32
C GLY A 43 4.63 -7.90 -6.42
N ARG A 44 5.67 -8.67 -6.08
CA ARG A 44 6.65 -9.19 -7.03
C ARG A 44 6.11 -10.42 -7.73
N THR A 45 6.22 -10.46 -9.05
CA THR A 45 5.92 -11.66 -9.82
C THR A 45 6.90 -11.81 -10.99
N THR A 46 6.73 -12.87 -11.78
CA THR A 46 7.55 -13.04 -12.98
C THR A 46 7.28 -11.88 -13.94
N GLY A 47 8.32 -11.07 -14.21
CA GLY A 47 8.24 -9.94 -15.12
C GLY A 47 8.23 -8.56 -14.43
N GLY A 48 7.97 -8.49 -13.12
CA GLY A 48 8.08 -7.23 -12.39
C GLY A 48 7.12 -7.10 -11.21
N ILE A 49 6.58 -5.89 -11.04
CA ILE A 49 5.67 -5.49 -9.97
C ILE A 49 4.25 -5.38 -10.52
N VAL A 50 3.29 -5.88 -9.74
CA VAL A 50 1.86 -5.74 -10.04
C VAL A 50 1.37 -4.36 -9.63
N VAL A 51 0.70 -3.68 -10.56
CA VAL A 51 0.03 -2.39 -10.36
C VAL A 51 -1.37 -2.44 -10.94
N CYS A 52 -2.31 -1.72 -10.33
CA CYS A 52 -3.71 -1.72 -10.72
C CYS A 52 -4.17 -0.33 -11.19
N THR A 53 -5.22 -0.31 -12.01
CA THR A 53 -6.04 0.89 -12.25
C THR A 53 -7.50 0.60 -11.96
N ASN A 54 -8.20 1.55 -11.34
CA ASN A 54 -9.64 1.47 -11.15
C ASN A 54 -10.43 2.32 -12.16
N ASP A 55 -11.75 2.17 -12.15
CA ASP A 55 -12.70 2.86 -13.03
C ASP A 55 -12.73 4.40 -12.88
N LEU A 56 -12.15 4.92 -11.80
CA LEU A 56 -11.92 6.35 -11.58
C LEU A 56 -10.59 6.85 -12.16
N GLY A 57 -9.79 5.94 -12.74
CA GLY A 57 -8.48 6.22 -13.32
C GLY A 57 -7.36 6.37 -12.28
N TRP A 58 -7.59 5.96 -11.02
CA TRP A 58 -6.52 5.91 -10.03
C TRP A 58 -5.62 4.72 -10.29
N ARG A 59 -4.33 4.92 -10.07
CA ARG A 59 -3.30 3.89 -10.22
C ARG A 59 -2.72 3.59 -8.84
N PHE A 60 -2.63 2.33 -8.48
CA PHE A 60 -2.30 1.95 -7.11
C PHE A 60 -1.61 0.58 -7.03
N LEU A 61 -1.08 0.28 -5.84
CA LEU A 61 -0.61 -1.05 -5.46
C LEU A 61 -1.77 -1.78 -4.78
N PRO A 62 -1.98 -3.09 -5.03
CA PRO A 62 -3.06 -3.83 -4.39
C PRO A 62 -3.01 -3.73 -2.86
N GLY A 63 -4.15 -3.52 -2.22
CA GLY A 63 -4.25 -3.32 -0.80
C GLY A 63 -5.52 -2.60 -0.38
N GLY A 64 -5.75 -2.54 0.92
CA GLY A 64 -6.93 -1.88 1.42
C GLY A 64 -7.04 -1.88 2.94
N THR A 65 -8.27 -1.71 3.40
CA THR A 65 -8.57 -1.44 4.81
C THR A 65 -8.77 -2.74 5.59
N ARG A 66 -8.28 -2.77 6.82
CA ARG A 66 -8.49 -3.88 7.75
C ARG A 66 -9.96 -4.04 8.12
N GLU A 67 -10.51 -5.23 7.97
CA GLU A 67 -11.83 -5.60 8.49
C GLU A 67 -11.76 -6.13 9.94
N PRO A 68 -12.90 -6.16 10.66
CA PRO A 68 -12.92 -6.60 12.06
C PRO A 68 -12.34 -8.00 12.25
N GLY A 69 -11.26 -8.09 13.04
CA GLY A 69 -10.64 -9.35 13.42
C GLY A 69 -9.62 -9.90 12.42
N GLU A 70 -9.42 -9.26 11.26
CA GLU A 70 -8.41 -9.71 10.29
C GLU A 70 -7.00 -9.56 10.84
N THR A 71 -6.15 -10.53 10.55
CA THR A 71 -4.68 -10.43 10.61
C THR A 71 -4.15 -9.69 9.38
N ILE A 72 -2.90 -9.20 9.43
CA ILE A 72 -2.26 -8.55 8.27
C ILE A 72 -2.21 -9.47 7.04
N GLU A 73 -1.95 -10.75 7.23
CA GLU A 73 -1.94 -11.73 6.13
C GLU A 73 -3.33 -11.92 5.52
N GLU A 74 -4.40 -11.94 6.33
CA GLU A 74 -5.78 -12.05 5.84
C GLU A 74 -6.19 -10.84 5.00
N ILE A 75 -5.83 -9.62 5.42
CA ILE A 75 -6.04 -8.41 4.61
C ILE A 75 -5.35 -8.58 3.25
N VAL A 76 -4.05 -8.90 3.25
CA VAL A 76 -3.28 -9.03 2.01
C VAL A 76 -3.86 -10.10 1.09
N HIS A 77 -4.26 -11.25 1.64
CA HIS A 77 -4.86 -12.32 0.85
C HIS A 77 -6.17 -11.88 0.18
N ARG A 78 -7.04 -11.18 0.93
CA ARG A 78 -8.31 -10.69 0.40
C ARG A 78 -8.07 -9.63 -0.68
N GLU A 79 -7.30 -8.59 -0.38
CA GLU A 79 -7.08 -7.46 -1.29
C GLU A 79 -6.34 -7.89 -2.57
N LEU A 80 -5.34 -8.79 -2.48
CA LEU A 80 -4.68 -9.32 -3.68
C LEU A 80 -5.63 -10.08 -4.60
N LEU A 81 -6.59 -10.83 -4.03
CA LEU A 81 -7.58 -11.54 -4.81
C LEU A 81 -8.60 -10.57 -5.42
N GLU A 82 -9.08 -9.62 -4.61
CA GLU A 82 -10.09 -8.64 -5.00
C GLU A 82 -9.60 -7.71 -6.10
N GLU A 83 -8.39 -7.18 -5.97
CA GLU A 83 -7.90 -6.11 -6.82
C GLU A 83 -6.90 -6.56 -7.90
N ALA A 84 -6.27 -7.71 -7.73
CA ALA A 84 -5.27 -8.20 -8.69
C ALA A 84 -5.51 -9.63 -9.17
N GLY A 85 -6.52 -10.34 -8.66
CA GLY A 85 -6.74 -11.75 -8.94
C GLY A 85 -5.52 -12.62 -8.58
N ALA A 86 -4.75 -12.18 -7.58
CA ALA A 86 -3.46 -12.73 -7.21
C ALA A 86 -3.49 -13.41 -5.84
N ARG A 87 -2.48 -14.23 -5.57
CA ARG A 87 -2.23 -14.80 -4.24
C ARG A 87 -0.77 -14.74 -3.85
N LEU A 88 -0.54 -14.70 -2.53
CA LEU A 88 0.80 -14.82 -1.95
C LEU A 88 1.45 -16.18 -2.26
N THR A 89 2.76 -16.13 -2.48
CA THR A 89 3.65 -17.30 -2.62
C THR A 89 4.86 -17.26 -1.70
N GLY A 90 5.04 -16.16 -0.97
CA GLY A 90 6.15 -15.95 -0.04
C GLY A 90 5.73 -15.09 1.17
N PRO A 91 6.67 -14.85 2.10
CA PRO A 91 6.38 -14.08 3.31
C PRO A 91 6.22 -12.59 3.02
N LEU A 92 5.46 -11.90 3.88
CA LEU A 92 5.38 -10.44 3.88
C LEU A 92 6.67 -9.85 4.45
N THR A 93 7.32 -8.98 3.67
CA THR A 93 8.50 -8.23 4.12
C THR A 93 8.12 -6.78 4.36
N TRP A 94 8.30 -6.29 5.59
CA TRP A 94 8.03 -4.90 5.95
C TRP A 94 8.86 -3.93 5.11
N LEU A 95 8.20 -2.92 4.52
CA LEU A 95 8.85 -1.84 3.77
C LEU A 95 8.82 -0.52 4.53
N GLY A 96 7.65 -0.16 5.07
CA GLY A 96 7.42 1.09 5.76
C GLY A 96 5.93 1.43 5.79
N ALA A 97 5.60 2.60 6.33
CA ALA A 97 4.22 3.05 6.42
C ALA A 97 4.11 4.57 6.50
N HIS A 98 2.97 5.09 6.03
CA HIS A 98 2.52 6.40 6.48
C HIS A 98 1.96 6.24 7.89
N ARG A 99 2.58 6.90 8.87
CA ARG A 99 1.92 7.19 10.14
C ARG A 99 0.89 8.29 9.87
N ALA A 100 -0.35 8.06 10.25
CA ALA A 100 -1.44 9.00 10.16
C ALA A 100 -1.90 9.42 11.56
N ASP A 101 -1.76 10.71 11.87
CA ASP A 101 -2.29 11.34 13.09
C ASP A 101 -3.62 12.03 12.73
N HIS A 102 -4.73 11.44 13.20
CA HIS A 102 -6.11 11.83 12.84
C HIS A 102 -6.56 13.04 13.66
N ARG A 103 -7.11 14.06 13.00
CA ARG A 103 -7.61 15.29 13.66
C ARG A 103 -9.11 15.23 13.96
N ARG A 104 -9.85 14.41 13.23
CA ARG A 104 -11.27 14.12 13.47
C ARG A 104 -11.52 13.53 14.88
N PRO A 105 -12.74 13.72 15.44
CA PRO A 105 -13.05 13.32 16.82
C PRO A 105 -13.14 11.80 17.05
N GLY A 106 -13.20 10.98 16.00
CA GLY A 106 -13.29 9.52 16.11
C GLY A 106 -12.81 8.81 14.85
N PRO A 107 -12.72 7.46 14.86
CA PRO A 107 -12.21 6.70 13.72
C PRO A 107 -13.19 6.69 12.53
N TYR A 108 -12.68 6.36 11.35
CA TYR A 108 -13.47 6.18 10.12
C TYR A 108 -14.47 5.04 10.27
N ARG A 109 -14.00 3.91 10.80
CA ARG A 109 -14.78 2.74 11.16
C ARG A 109 -14.50 2.38 12.62
N PRO A 110 -15.49 1.91 13.41
CA PRO A 110 -15.35 1.77 14.86
C PRO A 110 -14.20 0.88 15.34
N HIS A 111 -13.77 -0.09 14.55
CA HIS A 111 -12.70 -1.04 14.89
C HIS A 111 -11.30 -0.55 14.51
N LEU A 112 -11.18 0.54 13.73
CA LEU A 112 -9.90 1.07 13.29
C LEU A 112 -9.22 1.90 14.39
N PRO A 113 -7.88 1.88 14.46
CA PRO A 113 -7.14 2.61 15.48
C PRO A 113 -7.30 4.13 15.34
N HIS A 114 -7.38 4.81 16.47
CA HIS A 114 -7.51 6.27 16.61
C HIS A 114 -6.92 6.71 17.96
N PRO A 115 -6.28 7.88 18.06
CA PRO A 115 -6.11 8.93 17.04
C PRO A 115 -4.95 8.68 16.08
N VAL A 116 -4.28 7.55 16.17
CA VAL A 116 -3.10 7.22 15.36
C VAL A 116 -3.37 5.93 14.61
N SER A 117 -3.10 5.91 13.30
CA SER A 117 -3.05 4.68 12.51
C SER A 117 -1.84 4.64 11.59
N TYR A 118 -1.59 3.48 11.00
CA TYR A 118 -0.52 3.26 10.03
C TYR A 118 -1.07 2.62 8.77
N TRP A 119 -0.62 3.14 7.64
CA TRP A 119 -0.93 2.65 6.30
C TRP A 119 0.33 1.94 5.80
N ALA A 120 0.34 0.62 6.02
CA ALA A 120 1.50 -0.21 5.86
C ALA A 120 1.75 -0.58 4.41
N ASN A 121 3.03 -0.67 4.05
CA ASN A 121 3.50 -1.20 2.79
C ASN A 121 4.36 -2.42 3.06
N TYR A 122 4.09 -3.49 2.34
CA TYR A 122 4.88 -4.72 2.35
C TYR A 122 5.39 -5.05 0.95
N VAL A 123 6.48 -5.81 0.88
CA VAL A 123 6.93 -6.47 -0.34
C VAL A 123 6.68 -7.97 -0.17
N ALA A 124 6.12 -8.60 -1.20
CA ALA A 124 5.86 -10.03 -1.19
C ALA A 124 5.95 -10.65 -2.59
N ASP A 125 6.26 -11.94 -2.66
CA ASP A 125 6.14 -12.71 -3.90
C ASP A 125 4.70 -13.17 -4.11
N ILE A 126 4.16 -12.92 -5.30
CA ILE A 126 2.80 -13.26 -5.68
C ILE A 126 2.74 -13.92 -7.07
N VAL A 127 1.61 -14.58 -7.33
CA VAL A 127 1.22 -15.02 -8.67
C VAL A 127 -0.18 -14.51 -8.97
N ILE A 128 -0.39 -14.02 -10.19
CA ILE A 128 -1.72 -13.70 -10.73
C ILE A 128 -2.30 -15.00 -11.27
N GLU A 129 -3.48 -15.39 -10.80
CA GLU A 129 -4.13 -16.66 -11.19
C GLU A 129 -5.44 -16.45 -11.94
N GLN A 130 -6.05 -15.28 -11.80
CA GLN A 130 -7.35 -14.94 -12.37
C GLN A 130 -7.49 -13.43 -12.56
N GLU A 131 -8.63 -13.01 -13.09
CA GLU A 131 -9.04 -11.60 -13.08
C GLU A 131 -9.41 -11.15 -11.64
N PRO A 132 -9.28 -9.85 -11.32
CA PRO A 132 -9.73 -9.30 -10.04
C PRO A 132 -11.20 -9.63 -9.80
N THR A 133 -11.56 -9.97 -8.56
CA THR A 133 -12.95 -10.35 -8.26
C THR A 133 -13.89 -9.17 -8.16
N ASN A 134 -13.39 -7.95 -7.97
CA ASN A 134 -14.16 -6.69 -7.96
C ASN A 134 -15.47 -6.80 -7.15
N PRO A 135 -15.40 -6.96 -5.82
CA PRO A 135 -16.60 -6.99 -4.98
C PRO A 135 -17.41 -5.69 -5.14
N GLU A 136 -18.73 -5.76 -4.95
CA GLU A 136 -19.63 -4.60 -5.20
C GLU A 136 -19.34 -3.38 -4.32
N ASP A 137 -18.79 -3.60 -3.13
CA ASP A 137 -18.44 -2.56 -2.14
C ASP A 137 -16.94 -2.20 -2.12
N GLY A 138 -16.14 -2.78 -3.03
CA GLY A 138 -14.72 -2.50 -3.19
C GLY A 138 -14.39 -1.62 -4.39
N GLU A 139 -13.09 -1.39 -4.59
CA GLU A 139 -12.58 -0.70 -5.78
C GLU A 139 -12.87 -1.52 -7.04
N GLN A 140 -13.29 -0.84 -8.12
CA GLN A 140 -13.61 -1.49 -9.38
C GLN A 140 -12.39 -1.44 -10.30
N VAL A 141 -11.56 -2.49 -10.23
CA VAL A 141 -10.32 -2.61 -11.01
C VAL A 141 -10.63 -2.87 -12.48
N THR A 142 -10.10 -2.02 -13.35
CA THR A 142 -10.22 -2.13 -14.82
C THR A 142 -8.98 -2.76 -15.46
N ASP A 143 -7.80 -2.56 -14.87
CA ASP A 143 -6.54 -3.05 -15.42
C ASP A 143 -5.61 -3.54 -14.30
N VAL A 144 -4.99 -4.70 -14.55
CA VAL A 144 -3.90 -5.26 -13.74
C VAL A 144 -2.69 -5.43 -14.65
N LEU A 145 -1.61 -4.71 -14.35
CA LEU A 145 -0.38 -4.72 -15.15
C LEU A 145 0.78 -5.29 -14.35
N VAL A 146 1.68 -6.01 -15.04
CA VAL A 146 2.99 -6.41 -14.52
C VAL A 146 4.03 -5.56 -15.23
N LEU A 147 4.70 -4.68 -14.49
CA LEU A 147 5.68 -3.74 -15.03
C LEU A 147 7.05 -3.90 -14.35
N PRO A 148 8.17 -3.73 -15.07
CA PRO A 148 9.48 -3.61 -14.44
C PRO A 148 9.48 -2.56 -13.31
N PRO A 149 10.26 -2.70 -12.23
CA PRO A 149 10.16 -1.80 -11.07
C PRO A 149 10.24 -0.31 -11.38
N ASP A 150 11.14 0.12 -12.28
CA ASP A 150 11.25 1.53 -12.69
C ASP A 150 10.01 2.02 -13.45
N GLU A 151 9.42 1.17 -14.29
CA GLU A 151 8.20 1.47 -15.05
C GLU A 151 6.96 1.46 -14.13
N ALA A 152 6.89 0.54 -13.18
CA ALA A 152 5.85 0.51 -12.15
C ALA A 152 5.88 1.79 -11.30
N ALA A 153 7.07 2.23 -10.86
CA ALA A 153 7.23 3.48 -10.14
C ALA A 153 6.77 4.68 -10.98
N ALA A 154 7.20 4.77 -12.24
CA ALA A 154 6.78 5.84 -13.15
C ALA A 154 5.26 5.81 -13.43
N TYR A 155 4.68 4.62 -13.53
CA TYR A 155 3.25 4.43 -13.69
C TYR A 155 2.46 4.90 -12.46
N LEU A 156 3.03 4.81 -11.26
CA LEU A 156 2.38 5.24 -10.02
C LEU A 156 2.68 6.72 -9.67
N ASP A 157 3.51 7.41 -10.45
CA ASP A 157 3.84 8.81 -10.17
C ASP A 157 2.62 9.73 -10.28
N GLY A 158 2.57 10.72 -9.38
CA GLY A 158 1.48 11.69 -9.28
C GLY A 158 0.19 11.13 -8.68
N GLN A 159 0.22 9.90 -8.17
CA GLN A 159 -0.87 9.35 -7.35
C GLN A 159 -0.72 9.83 -5.89
N PRO A 160 -1.82 9.85 -5.11
CA PRO A 160 -1.75 10.13 -3.68
C PRO A 160 -0.73 9.23 -2.96
N GLU A 161 -0.32 9.61 -1.75
CA GLU A 161 0.53 8.78 -0.89
C GLU A 161 1.91 8.42 -1.45
N GLU A 162 2.37 9.10 -2.51
CA GLU A 162 3.72 8.90 -3.05
C GLU A 162 3.99 7.43 -3.43
N VAL A 163 2.98 6.70 -3.95
CA VAL A 163 3.08 5.25 -4.22
C VAL A 163 4.23 4.90 -5.18
N GLY A 164 4.51 5.76 -6.17
CA GLY A 164 5.70 5.61 -7.02
C GLY A 164 7.01 5.67 -6.24
N SER A 165 7.11 6.56 -5.25
CA SER A 165 8.27 6.66 -4.35
C SER A 165 8.40 5.45 -3.43
N ILE A 166 7.29 4.82 -3.03
CA ILE A 166 7.29 3.56 -2.25
C ILE A 166 7.96 2.43 -3.06
N VAL A 167 7.64 2.28 -4.35
CA VAL A 167 8.30 1.28 -5.22
C VAL A 167 9.80 1.58 -5.35
N ARG A 168 10.19 2.85 -5.53
CA ARG A 168 11.60 3.24 -5.58
C ARG A 168 12.34 3.00 -4.26
N LEU A 169 11.65 3.17 -3.12
CA LEU A 169 12.20 2.82 -1.82
C LEU A 169 12.45 1.31 -1.72
N ALA A 170 11.51 0.48 -2.17
CA ALA A 170 11.68 -0.98 -2.21
C ALA A 170 12.89 -1.39 -3.06
N GLN A 171 13.07 -0.78 -4.25
CA GLN A 171 14.26 -1.00 -5.10
C GLN A 171 15.54 -0.58 -4.38
N ALA A 172 15.53 0.59 -3.75
CA ALA A 172 16.68 1.13 -3.04
C ALA A 172 17.09 0.27 -1.82
N MET A 173 16.13 -0.39 -1.18
CA MET A 173 16.33 -1.38 -0.12
C MET A 173 16.69 -2.77 -0.65
N ARG A 174 16.72 -2.97 -1.98
CA ARG A 174 16.95 -4.26 -2.66
C ARG A 174 15.93 -5.32 -2.28
N LEU A 175 14.69 -4.88 -2.11
CA LEU A 175 13.56 -5.77 -1.88
C LEU A 175 12.86 -6.13 -3.20
N VAL A 176 13.11 -5.41 -4.30
CA VAL A 176 12.61 -5.71 -5.65
C VAL A 176 13.69 -5.50 -6.69
#